data_AF-A0A3D4PB60-F1
#
_entry.id   AF-A0A3D4PB60-F1
#
_cell.length_a   1.000
_cell.length_b   1.000
_cell.length_c   1.000
_cell.angle_alpha   90.00
_cell.angle_beta   90.00
_cell.angle_gamma   90.00
#
_symmetry.space_group_name_H-M   'P 1'
#
loop_
_entity.id
_entity.type
_entity.pdbx_description
1 polymer ?
#
loop_
_entity_poly.entity_id
_entity_poly.type
_entity_poly.pdbx_seq_one_letter_code
_entity_poly.pdbx_strand_id
1 'polypeptide(L)'
;MDDFMKPLWIILILSLLAGCSTRKQTELLEARLRDQQEMMTQLSEQLERSKNELSIARQESQDLRSQLIASGKPVLQPEQSAVLYRLAGVQVDELQSAILPASSGDHKILNLVLTPLDQYRQPLKIPFDVTLEISASEEIVETLNITSKDLADNWSTGWITSGYVLQLPIETRKLLSPQIRISVTCNT
;
A
#
# COMPACT_ATOMS: atom_id res chain seq x y z
N MET A 1 -27.63 -45.74 62.84
CA MET A 1 -27.76 -44.27 62.67
C MET A 1 -26.64 -43.81 61.74
N ASP A 2 -26.48 -44.48 60.59
CA ASP A 2 -25.19 -44.53 59.86
C ASP A 2 -25.32 -44.22 58.36
N ASP A 3 -26.55 -43.98 57.87
CA ASP A 3 -26.78 -43.72 56.44
C ASP A 3 -26.78 -42.22 56.07
N PHE A 4 -26.84 -41.32 57.06
CA PHE A 4 -26.76 -39.87 56.83
C PHE A 4 -25.34 -39.32 56.65
N MET A 5 -24.31 -40.09 57.01
CA MET A 5 -22.91 -39.61 57.01
C MET A 5 -22.15 -39.90 55.70
N LYS A 6 -22.65 -40.85 54.91
CA LYS A 6 -22.11 -41.25 53.60
C LYS A 6 -22.18 -40.16 52.50
N PRO A 7 -23.28 -39.39 52.33
CA PRO A 7 -23.33 -38.37 51.28
C PRO A 7 -22.38 -37.19 51.55
N LEU A 8 -22.09 -36.91 52.82
CA LEU A 8 -21.21 -35.80 53.23
C LEU A 8 -19.74 -36.06 52.85
N TRP A 9 -19.29 -37.31 52.96
CA TRP A 9 -17.95 -37.72 52.53
C TRP A 9 -17.77 -37.67 51.01
N ILE A 10 -18.81 -38.03 50.25
CA ILE A 10 -18.77 -37.98 48.77
C ILE A 10 -18.62 -36.54 48.28
N ILE A 11 -19.33 -35.59 48.90
CA ILE A 11 -19.25 -34.17 48.55
C ILE A 11 -17.87 -33.58 48.89
N LEU A 12 -17.29 -33.98 50.03
CA LEU A 12 -15.94 -33.55 50.41
C LEU A 12 -14.87 -34.06 49.44
N ILE A 13 -14.96 -35.33 49.03
CA ILE A 13 -14.03 -35.90 48.05
C ILE A 13 -14.19 -35.23 46.69
N LEU A 14 -15.43 -34.93 46.27
CA LEU A 14 -15.69 -34.27 44.98
C LEU A 14 -15.14 -32.84 44.94
N SER A 15 -15.17 -32.09 46.05
CA SER A 15 -14.60 -30.74 46.11
C SER A 15 -13.07 -30.73 46.07
N LEU A 16 -12.41 -31.75 46.63
CA LEU A 16 -10.95 -31.94 46.56
C LEU A 16 -10.48 -32.26 45.13
N LEU A 17 -11.28 -32.97 44.33
CA LEU A 17 -10.92 -33.30 42.93
C LEU A 17 -11.17 -32.15 41.93
N ALA A 18 -12.12 -31.25 42.20
CA ALA A 18 -12.44 -30.13 41.31
C ALA A 18 -11.35 -29.03 41.26
N GLY A 19 -10.46 -28.95 42.27
CA GLY A 19 -9.41 -27.92 42.36
C GLY A 19 -8.13 -28.19 41.55
N CYS A 20 -7.89 -29.43 41.13
CA CYS A 20 -6.62 -29.80 40.46
C CYS A 20 -6.61 -29.57 38.94
N SER A 21 -7.76 -29.46 38.28
CA SER A 21 -7.83 -29.27 36.82
C SER A 21 -7.63 -27.80 36.41
N THR A 22 -8.10 -26.86 37.23
CA THR A 22 -8.10 -25.42 36.94
C THR A 22 -6.69 -24.81 36.94
N ARG A 23 -5.81 -25.24 37.85
CA ARG A 23 -4.41 -24.75 37.94
C ARG A 23 -3.60 -25.06 36.69
N LYS A 24 -3.77 -26.25 36.11
CA LYS A 24 -3.05 -26.65 34.89
C LYS A 24 -3.45 -25.81 33.67
N GLN A 25 -4.72 -25.42 33.58
CA GLN A 25 -5.20 -24.56 32.49
C GLN A 25 -4.71 -23.12 32.64
N THR A 26 -4.64 -22.59 33.87
CA THR A 26 -4.11 -21.24 34.12
C THR A 26 -2.61 -21.15 33.84
N GLU A 27 -1.83 -22.15 34.25
CA GLU A 27 -0.38 -22.21 33.97
C GLU A 27 -0.09 -22.27 32.46
N LEU A 28 -0.88 -23.02 31.70
CA LEU A 28 -0.76 -23.10 30.25
C LEU A 28 -1.14 -21.77 29.58
N LEU A 29 -2.16 -21.09 30.09
CA LEU A 29 -2.56 -19.77 29.59
C LEU A 29 -1.48 -18.72 29.87
N GLU A 30 -0.88 -18.75 31.05
CA GLU A 30 0.21 -17.84 31.44
C GLU A 30 1.46 -18.07 30.59
N ALA A 31 1.82 -19.33 30.33
CA ALA A 31 2.93 -19.67 29.43
C ALA A 31 2.71 -19.10 28.02
N ARG A 32 1.52 -19.28 27.45
CA ARG A 32 1.17 -18.71 26.14
C ARG A 32 1.21 -17.19 26.12
N LEU A 33 0.78 -16.55 27.21
CA LEU A 33 0.85 -15.09 27.33
C LEU A 33 2.30 -14.60 27.34
N ARG A 34 3.21 -15.31 28.01
CA ARG A 34 4.65 -14.99 27.97
C ARG A 34 5.23 -15.18 26.57
N ASP A 35 4.92 -16.29 25.90
CA ASP A 35 5.40 -16.55 24.54
C ASP A 35 4.92 -15.49 23.54
N GLN A 36 3.65 -15.07 23.66
CA GLN A 36 3.09 -14.01 22.83
C GLN A 36 3.73 -12.66 23.12
N GLN A 37 3.99 -12.35 24.40
CA GLN A 37 4.65 -11.12 24.78
C GLN A 37 6.09 -11.07 24.23
N GLU A 38 6.82 -12.19 24.32
CA GLU A 38 8.17 -12.31 23.78
C GLU A 38 8.18 -12.13 22.25
N MET A 39 7.25 -12.76 21.55
CA MET A 39 7.10 -12.59 20.09
C MET A 39 6.81 -11.13 19.70
N MET A 40 5.94 -10.45 20.46
CA MET A 40 5.65 -9.04 20.22
C MET A 40 6.87 -8.16 20.46
N THR A 41 7.66 -8.43 21.50
CA THR A 41 8.91 -7.69 21.75
C THR A 41 9.92 -7.90 20.61
N GLN A 42 10.12 -9.14 20.15
CA GLN A 42 11.02 -9.44 19.04
C GLN A 42 10.60 -8.75 17.74
N LEU A 43 9.31 -8.76 17.42
CA LEU A 43 8.78 -8.07 16.23
C LEU A 43 8.96 -6.56 16.34
N SER A 44 8.73 -5.97 17.53
CA SER A 44 8.94 -4.54 17.74
C SER A 44 10.40 -4.13 17.53
N GLU A 45 11.35 -4.93 18.03
CA GLU A 45 12.78 -4.69 17.81
C GLU A 45 13.17 -4.82 16.34
N GLN A 46 12.66 -5.81 15.61
CA GLN A 46 12.92 -5.95 14.17
C GLN A 46 12.38 -4.77 13.37
N LEU A 47 11.20 -4.27 13.74
CA LEU A 47 10.59 -3.12 13.13
C LEU A 47 11.41 -1.85 13.39
N GLU A 48 11.89 -1.66 14.61
CA GLU A 48 12.76 -0.54 14.95
C GLU A 48 14.11 -0.61 14.21
N ARG A 49 14.73 -1.79 14.13
CA ARG A 49 15.97 -2.01 13.36
C ARG A 49 15.79 -1.69 11.89
N SER A 50 14.75 -2.22 11.24
CA SER A 50 14.48 -1.95 9.82
C SER A 50 14.18 -0.47 9.54
N LYS A 51 13.47 0.22 10.45
CA LYS A 51 13.28 1.68 10.35
C LYS A 51 14.59 2.44 10.43
N ASN A 52 15.50 2.03 11.32
CA ASN A 52 16.82 2.65 11.46
C ASN A 52 17.71 2.37 10.23
N GLU A 53 17.73 1.14 9.72
CA GLU A 53 18.46 0.81 8.48
C GLU A 53 17.95 1.65 7.29
N LEU A 54 16.63 1.81 7.18
CA LEU A 54 16.02 2.63 6.13
C LEU A 54 16.32 4.12 6.30
N SER A 55 16.41 4.64 7.53
CA SER A 55 16.79 6.04 7.76
C SER A 55 18.26 6.29 7.43
N ILE A 56 19.15 5.37 7.79
CA ILE A 56 20.58 5.41 7.44
C ILE A 56 20.75 5.37 5.92
N ALA A 57 20.12 4.40 5.23
CA ALA A 57 20.21 4.29 3.77
C ALA A 57 19.71 5.56 3.05
N ARG A 58 18.67 6.21 3.58
CA ARG A 58 18.19 7.49 3.05
C ARG A 58 19.19 8.63 3.25
N GLN A 59 19.82 8.70 4.43
CA GLN A 59 20.85 9.69 4.71
C GLN A 59 22.07 9.50 3.81
N GLU A 60 22.55 8.26 3.65
CA GLU A 60 23.65 7.93 2.75
C GLU A 60 23.33 8.30 1.29
N SER A 61 22.12 7.98 0.82
CA SER A 61 21.69 8.36 -0.52
C SER A 61 21.66 9.88 -0.72
N GLN A 62 21.20 10.63 0.29
CA GLN A 62 21.17 12.08 0.25
C GLN A 62 22.57 12.68 0.25
N ASP A 63 23.49 12.13 1.06
CA ASP A 63 24.88 12.56 1.11
C ASP A 63 25.59 12.30 -0.22
N LEU A 64 25.44 11.11 -0.80
CA LEU A 64 25.96 10.77 -2.12
C LEU A 64 25.43 11.71 -3.21
N ARG A 65 24.13 12.05 -3.18
CA ARG A 65 23.55 13.03 -4.11
C ARG A 65 24.19 14.41 -3.93
N SER A 66 24.41 14.85 -2.70
CA SER A 66 25.04 16.13 -2.40
C SER A 66 26.49 16.19 -2.90
N GLN A 67 27.26 15.10 -2.74
CA GLN A 67 28.63 14.97 -3.22
C GLN A 67 28.70 14.96 -4.75
N LEU A 68 27.76 14.31 -5.42
CA LEU A 68 27.65 14.32 -6.88
C LEU A 68 27.41 15.74 -7.41
N ILE A 69 26.49 16.48 -6.80
CA ILE A 69 26.21 17.88 -7.15
C ILE A 69 27.45 18.77 -6.89
N ALA A 70 28.11 18.61 -5.75
CA ALA A 70 29.32 19.35 -5.40
C ALA A 70 30.51 19.04 -6.32
N SER A 71 30.59 17.81 -6.87
CA SER A 71 31.63 17.38 -7.80
C SER A 71 31.48 17.95 -9.23
N GLY A 72 30.43 18.72 -9.51
CA GLY A 72 30.19 19.34 -10.81
C GLY A 72 29.92 18.34 -11.94
N LYS A 73 29.76 17.05 -11.63
CA LYS A 73 29.29 16.04 -12.59
C LYS A 73 27.80 16.29 -12.83
N PRO A 74 27.35 16.37 -14.10
CA PRO A 74 25.96 16.64 -14.39
C PRO A 74 25.09 15.59 -13.68
N VAL A 75 24.13 16.10 -12.90
CA VAL A 75 22.96 15.35 -12.45
C VAL A 75 22.44 14.61 -13.68
N LEU A 76 22.41 13.27 -13.57
CA LEU A 76 22.07 12.30 -14.61
C LEU A 76 21.31 12.92 -15.79
N GLN A 77 21.89 12.83 -16.99
CA GLN A 77 21.19 13.24 -18.20
C GLN A 77 19.84 12.49 -18.28
N PRO A 78 18.76 13.10 -18.81
CA PRO A 78 17.44 12.47 -18.90
C PRO A 78 17.51 11.06 -19.52
N GLU A 79 18.36 10.89 -20.53
CA GLU A 79 18.65 9.60 -21.18
C GLU A 79 19.25 8.54 -20.23
N GLN A 80 20.06 8.95 -19.25
CA GLN A 80 20.63 8.06 -18.23
C GLN A 80 19.66 7.81 -17.07
N SER A 81 18.75 8.74 -16.80
CA SER A 81 17.70 8.57 -15.81
C SER A 81 16.67 7.52 -16.26
N ALA A 82 16.40 7.41 -17.57
CA ALA A 82 15.54 6.37 -18.15
C ALA A 82 16.04 4.95 -17.84
N VAL A 83 17.35 4.76 -17.67
CA VAL A 83 17.96 3.47 -17.32
C VAL A 83 17.76 3.11 -15.84
N LEU A 84 17.58 4.10 -14.97
CA LEU A 84 17.46 3.90 -13.51
C LEU A 84 16.00 3.79 -13.04
N TYR A 85 15.05 4.40 -13.77
CA TYR A 85 13.63 4.30 -13.47
C TYR A 85 13.03 3.02 -14.03
N ARG A 86 13.10 1.93 -13.27
CA ARG A 86 12.35 0.70 -13.59
C ARG A 86 10.93 0.79 -13.06
N LEU A 87 10.02 1.21 -13.94
CA LEU A 87 8.59 1.05 -13.71
C LEU A 87 8.27 -0.45 -13.74
N ALA A 88 7.88 -1.01 -12.60
CA ALA A 88 7.49 -2.41 -12.51
C ALA A 88 5.99 -2.62 -12.78
N GLY A 89 5.19 -1.58 -12.53
CA GLY A 89 3.77 -1.61 -12.83
C GLY A 89 3.10 -0.28 -12.51
N VAL A 90 1.86 -0.15 -12.93
CA VAL A 90 1.00 0.97 -12.58
C VAL A 90 -0.21 0.43 -11.85
N GLN A 91 -0.49 0.99 -10.67
CA GLN A 91 -1.67 0.68 -9.90
C GLN A 91 -2.70 1.79 -10.06
N VAL A 92 -3.92 1.42 -10.43
CA VAL A 92 -5.07 2.34 -10.42
C VAL A 92 -5.79 2.15 -9.09
N ASP A 93 -6.06 3.23 -8.37
CA ASP A 93 -6.90 3.16 -7.17
C ASP A 93 -8.37 3.23 -7.58
N GLU A 94 -9.02 2.08 -7.62
CA GLU A 94 -10.44 1.95 -8.01
C GLU A 94 -11.40 2.68 -7.07
N LEU A 95 -11.03 2.90 -5.81
CA LEU A 95 -11.91 3.57 -4.84
C LEU A 95 -11.90 5.09 -5.01
N GLN A 96 -10.76 5.64 -5.41
CA GLN A 96 -10.60 7.08 -5.63
C GLN A 96 -10.84 7.49 -7.09
N SER A 97 -10.79 6.53 -8.01
CA SER A 97 -11.05 6.75 -9.42
C SER A 97 -12.53 6.63 -9.73
N ALA A 98 -13.14 7.68 -10.27
CA ALA A 98 -14.57 7.72 -10.53
C ALA A 98 -14.90 8.64 -11.71
N ILE A 99 -16.00 8.34 -12.38
CA ILE A 99 -16.59 9.25 -13.36
C ILE A 99 -17.53 10.21 -12.63
N LEU A 100 -17.18 11.48 -12.62
CA LEU A 100 -17.93 12.56 -12.03
C LEU A 100 -18.76 13.27 -13.10
N PRO A 101 -19.99 13.74 -12.78
CA PRO A 101 -20.75 14.60 -13.67
C PRO A 101 -20.04 15.95 -13.81
N ALA A 102 -19.97 16.50 -15.02
CA ALA A 102 -19.50 17.87 -15.20
C ALA A 102 -20.54 18.87 -14.70
N SER A 103 -20.09 20.04 -14.22
CA SER A 103 -20.99 21.12 -13.76
C SER A 103 -21.82 21.76 -14.88
N SER A 104 -21.44 21.57 -16.15
CA SER A 104 -22.17 22.12 -17.30
C SER A 104 -21.82 21.35 -18.58
N GLY A 105 -22.83 20.82 -19.29
CA GLY A 105 -22.67 20.11 -20.57
C GLY A 105 -22.88 18.58 -20.50
N ASP A 106 -22.80 17.92 -21.66
CA ASP A 106 -22.97 16.46 -21.85
C ASP A 106 -21.65 15.67 -21.65
N HIS A 107 -20.62 16.35 -21.12
CA HIS A 107 -19.31 15.79 -20.84
C HIS A 107 -19.26 15.25 -19.40
N LYS A 108 -18.47 14.21 -19.18
CA LYS A 108 -18.18 13.68 -17.84
C LYS A 108 -16.70 13.88 -17.53
N ILE A 109 -16.36 13.95 -16.25
CA ILE A 109 -14.97 14.08 -15.80
C ILE A 109 -14.55 12.75 -15.20
N LEU A 110 -13.57 12.08 -15.80
CA LEU A 110 -12.90 10.96 -15.15
C LEU A 110 -11.87 11.51 -14.18
N ASN A 111 -12.16 11.35 -12.89
CA ASN A 111 -11.14 11.48 -11.85
C ASN A 111 -10.40 10.15 -11.75
N LEU A 112 -9.09 10.17 -11.98
CA LEU A 112 -8.27 8.98 -12.02
C LEU A 112 -7.07 9.14 -11.09
N VAL A 113 -6.87 8.15 -10.20
CA VAL A 113 -5.74 8.12 -9.29
C VAL A 113 -4.79 7.01 -9.71
N LEU A 114 -3.63 7.40 -10.26
CA LEU A 114 -2.60 6.51 -10.77
C LEU A 114 -1.38 6.50 -9.86
N THR A 115 -1.00 5.33 -9.40
CA THR A 115 0.20 5.12 -8.60
C THR A 115 1.18 4.24 -9.36
N PRO A 116 2.14 4.82 -10.08
CA PRO A 116 3.22 4.04 -10.66
C PRO A 116 4.14 3.50 -9.58
N LEU A 117 4.52 2.23 -9.74
CA LEU A 117 5.25 1.45 -8.76
C LEU A 117 6.62 1.04 -9.30
N ASP A 118 7.63 1.10 -8.43
CA ASP A 118 8.93 0.50 -8.69
C ASP A 118 8.93 -1.03 -8.47
N GLN A 119 10.07 -1.68 -8.70
CA GLN A 119 10.25 -3.12 -8.49
C GLN A 119 9.98 -3.60 -7.04
N TYR A 120 9.95 -2.69 -6.07
CA TYR A 120 9.66 -2.95 -4.67
C TYR A 120 8.24 -2.52 -4.26
N ARG A 121 7.37 -2.21 -5.24
CA ARG A 121 6.00 -1.70 -5.04
C ARG A 121 5.95 -0.37 -4.28
N GLN A 122 6.96 0.48 -4.45
CA GLN A 122 6.96 1.84 -3.90
C GLN A 122 6.47 2.84 -4.93
N PRO A 123 5.69 3.86 -4.51
CA PRO A 123 5.21 4.91 -5.39
C PRO A 123 6.38 5.71 -5.97
N LEU A 124 6.42 5.85 -7.28
CA LEU A 124 7.54 6.42 -8.03
C LEU A 124 7.09 7.62 -8.85
N LYS A 125 7.83 8.74 -8.81
CA LYS A 125 7.59 9.85 -9.72
C LYS A 125 8.20 9.55 -11.09
N ILE A 126 7.43 9.74 -12.16
CA ILE A 126 7.82 9.47 -13.55
C ILE A 126 8.24 10.81 -14.15
N PRO A 127 9.49 10.95 -14.64
CA PRO A 127 9.97 12.19 -15.25
C PRO A 127 9.74 12.26 -16.77
N PHE A 128 9.00 11.30 -17.34
CA PHE A 128 8.76 11.16 -18.79
C PHE A 128 7.29 11.35 -19.14
N ASP A 129 7.04 11.57 -20.43
CA ASP A 129 5.69 11.67 -20.96
C ASP A 129 5.01 10.30 -20.95
N VAL A 130 3.72 10.31 -20.66
CA VAL A 130 2.92 9.10 -20.46
C VAL A 130 1.74 9.11 -21.40
N THR A 131 1.54 8.01 -22.10
CA THR A 131 0.35 7.76 -22.90
C THR A 131 -0.60 6.90 -22.09
N LEU A 132 -1.82 7.40 -21.94
CA LEU A 132 -2.90 6.72 -21.23
C LEU A 132 -3.92 6.23 -22.24
N GLU A 133 -4.14 4.93 -22.28
CA GLU A 133 -5.15 4.30 -23.12
C GLU A 133 -6.32 3.85 -22.27
N ILE A 134 -7.48 4.40 -22.58
CA ILE A 134 -8.76 4.02 -21.99
C ILE A 134 -9.42 3.07 -22.97
N SER A 135 -9.58 1.82 -22.58
CA SER A 135 -10.31 0.83 -23.36
C SER A 135 -11.61 0.44 -22.65
N ALA A 136 -12.67 0.26 -23.44
CA ALA A 136 -13.97 -0.20 -22.99
C ALA A 136 -14.18 -1.57 -23.62
N SER A 137 -14.07 -2.65 -22.83
CA SER A 137 -13.92 -4.01 -23.38
C SER A 137 -12.60 -4.15 -24.19
N GLU A 138 -12.68 -4.61 -25.45
CA GLU A 138 -11.53 -4.82 -26.34
C GLU A 138 -11.22 -3.64 -27.26
N GLU A 139 -12.06 -2.59 -27.27
CA GLU A 139 -11.88 -1.43 -28.13
C GLU A 139 -11.21 -0.29 -27.37
N ILE A 140 -10.15 0.28 -27.95
CA ILE A 140 -9.52 1.49 -27.43
C ILE A 140 -10.46 2.64 -27.72
N VAL A 141 -10.96 3.26 -26.66
CA VAL A 141 -11.94 4.32 -26.72
C VAL A 141 -11.25 5.68 -26.81
N GLU A 142 -10.16 5.84 -26.08
CA GLU A 142 -9.48 7.12 -25.97
C GLU A 142 -7.99 6.93 -25.63
N THR A 143 -7.14 7.71 -26.28
CA THR A 143 -5.70 7.78 -26.00
C THR A 143 -5.36 9.21 -25.63
N LEU A 144 -4.79 9.41 -24.45
CA LEU A 144 -4.45 10.70 -23.88
C LEU A 144 -2.96 10.77 -23.63
N ASN A 145 -2.30 11.75 -24.25
CA ASN A 145 -0.89 12.02 -23.99
C ASN A 145 -0.78 13.04 -22.87
N ILE A 146 -0.13 12.66 -21.78
CA ILE A 146 0.09 13.50 -20.62
C ILE A 146 1.57 13.84 -20.55
N THR A 147 1.88 15.13 -20.54
CA THR A 147 3.27 15.56 -20.45
C THR A 147 3.82 15.34 -19.05
N SER A 148 5.13 15.09 -18.96
CA SER A 148 5.88 14.98 -17.70
C SER A 148 5.67 16.18 -16.77
N LYS A 149 5.48 17.38 -17.34
CA LYS A 149 5.19 18.61 -16.59
C LYS A 149 3.81 18.56 -15.94
N ASP A 150 2.78 18.19 -16.68
CA ASP A 150 1.41 18.10 -16.17
C ASP A 150 1.29 16.99 -15.11
N LEU A 151 2.05 15.90 -15.26
CA LEU A 151 2.16 14.87 -14.23
C LEU A 151 2.78 15.41 -12.94
N ALA A 152 3.89 16.12 -13.03
CA ALA A 152 4.58 16.67 -11.86
C ALA A 152 3.68 17.59 -11.03
N ASP A 153 2.86 18.41 -11.70
CA ASP A 153 1.93 19.34 -11.05
C ASP A 153 0.74 18.64 -10.38
N ASN A 154 0.35 17.44 -10.87
CA ASN A 154 -0.78 16.66 -10.37
C ASN A 154 -0.37 15.55 -9.38
N TRP A 155 0.87 15.55 -8.89
CA TRP A 155 1.32 14.60 -7.88
C TRP A 155 0.73 14.93 -6.51
N SER A 156 -0.08 14.01 -5.97
CA SER A 156 -0.61 14.09 -4.62
C SER A 156 0.14 13.16 -3.66
N THR A 157 0.46 13.66 -2.47
CA THR A 157 0.94 12.88 -1.33
C THR A 157 -0.13 12.89 -0.25
N GLY A 158 -1.01 11.89 -0.28
CA GLY A 158 -2.01 11.67 0.75
C GLY A 158 -1.49 10.78 1.88
N TRP A 159 -2.23 10.76 3.00
CA TRP A 159 -1.98 9.84 4.11
C TRP A 159 -2.23 8.37 3.73
N ILE A 160 -3.11 8.14 2.74
CA ILE A 160 -3.55 6.80 2.31
C ILE A 160 -2.79 6.35 1.05
N THR A 161 -2.64 7.21 0.04
CA THR A 161 -1.90 6.90 -1.20
C THR A 161 -1.08 8.10 -1.67
N SER A 162 0.03 7.80 -2.36
CA SER A 162 0.81 8.81 -3.10
C SER A 162 0.76 8.45 -4.58
N GLY A 163 0.28 9.37 -5.42
CA GLY A 163 0.04 9.11 -6.83
C GLY A 163 -0.40 10.34 -7.59
N TYR A 164 -0.57 10.20 -8.90
CA TYR A 164 -1.08 11.24 -9.79
C TYR A 164 -2.60 11.27 -9.75
N VAL A 165 -3.17 12.44 -9.49
CA VAL A 165 -4.61 12.68 -9.54
C VAL A 165 -4.92 13.45 -10.83
N LEU A 166 -5.52 12.76 -11.79
CA LEU A 166 -5.81 13.30 -13.11
C LEU A 166 -7.31 13.50 -13.27
N GLN A 167 -7.70 14.70 -13.71
CA GLN A 167 -9.07 15.01 -14.08
C GLN A 167 -9.16 15.12 -15.59
N LEU A 168 -9.72 14.10 -16.23
CA LEU A 168 -9.75 13.97 -17.67
C LEU A 168 -11.19 14.18 -18.17
N PRO A 169 -11.45 15.14 -19.07
CA PRO A 169 -12.77 15.27 -19.67
C PRO A 169 -13.00 14.11 -20.65
N ILE A 170 -14.07 13.33 -20.47
CA ILE A 170 -14.43 12.22 -21.35
C ILE A 170 -15.85 12.40 -21.90
N GLU A 171 -16.05 11.99 -23.16
CA GLU A 171 -17.35 11.99 -23.81
C GLU A 171 -18.22 10.83 -23.35
N THR A 172 -19.47 11.12 -22.96
CA THR A 172 -20.40 10.13 -22.39
C THR A 172 -20.70 8.94 -23.31
N ARG A 173 -20.70 9.13 -24.65
CA ARG A 173 -21.02 8.07 -25.62
C ARG A 173 -19.94 6.98 -25.69
N LYS A 174 -18.72 7.31 -25.30
CA LYS A 174 -17.52 6.49 -25.45
C LYS A 174 -17.35 5.47 -24.31
N LEU A 175 -17.97 5.73 -23.15
CA LEU A 175 -17.80 4.91 -21.93
C LEU A 175 -19.01 4.04 -21.59
N LEU A 176 -19.82 3.63 -22.59
CA LEU A 176 -21.05 2.86 -22.37
C LEU A 176 -20.82 1.42 -21.84
N SER A 177 -19.59 1.01 -21.56
CA SER A 177 -19.27 -0.36 -21.10
C SER A 177 -18.83 -0.41 -19.63
N PRO A 178 -19.12 -1.52 -18.91
CA PRO A 178 -18.88 -1.65 -17.48
C PRO A 178 -17.43 -1.95 -17.10
N GLN A 179 -16.52 -2.11 -18.07
CA GLN A 179 -15.12 -2.44 -17.81
C GLN A 179 -14.21 -1.46 -18.55
N ILE A 180 -13.75 -0.45 -17.79
CA ILE A 180 -12.73 0.48 -18.24
C ILE A 180 -11.38 -0.12 -17.86
N ARG A 181 -10.56 -0.43 -18.85
CA ARG A 181 -9.17 -0.82 -18.63
C ARG A 181 -8.27 0.35 -19.01
N ILE A 182 -7.32 0.63 -18.13
CA ILE A 182 -6.39 1.73 -18.28
C ILE A 182 -5.01 1.13 -18.50
N SER A 183 -4.49 1.33 -19.69
CA SER A 183 -3.11 0.99 -20.04
C SER A 183 -2.28 2.27 -19.94
N VAL A 184 -1.08 2.14 -19.37
CA VAL A 184 -0.14 3.25 -19.22
C VAL A 184 1.15 2.84 -19.90
N THR A 185 1.49 3.55 -20.96
CA THR A 185 2.75 3.35 -21.68
C THR A 185 3.63 4.58 -21.50
N CYS A 186 4.86 4.36 -21.03
CA CYS A 186 5.85 5.42 -20.94
C CYS A 186 6.56 5.51 -22.29
N ASN A 187 6.55 6.68 -22.92
CA ASN A 187 7.40 6.92 -24.08
C ASN A 187 8.81 7.22 -23.58
N THR A 188 9.74 6.31 -23.86
CA THR A 188 11.18 6.44 -23.57
C THR A 188 11.91 7.19 -24.67
#